data_AF-A0A1X7QFV8-F1
#
_entry.id   AF-A0A1X7QFV8-F1
#
_cell.length_a   1.000
_cell.length_b   1.000
_cell.length_c   1.000
_cell.angle_alpha   90.00
_cell.angle_beta   90.00
_cell.angle_gamma   90.00
#
_symmetry.space_group_name_H-M   'P 1'
#
loop_
_entity.id
_entity.type
_entity.pdbx_description
1 polymer ?
#
loop_
_entity_poly.entity_id
_entity_poly.type
_entity_poly.pdbx_seq_one_letter_code
_entity_poly.pdbx_strand_id
1 'polypeptide(L)'
;MAMKTLLGTALAASLLLLAGCAKDMGEEFVGKWVNAKAPKNVLSIEHNGESFIIRDTRPELFGNGVKTKNYPAVLRGDVLQVSNGVGTINYAIDQSTGNLSTGESEYTPVK
;
A
#
# COMPACT_ATOMS: atom_id res chain seq x y z
N MET A 1 -14.45 -23.01 62.81
CA MET A 1 -14.60 -21.73 62.08
C MET A 1 -14.35 -22.03 60.61
N ALA A 2 -15.36 -21.88 59.76
CA ALA A 2 -15.32 -22.35 58.37
C ALA A 2 -14.45 -21.42 57.49
N MET A 3 -13.44 -21.98 56.82
CA MET A 3 -12.66 -21.28 55.80
C MET A 3 -13.51 -21.18 54.53
N LYS A 4 -14.02 -19.98 54.25
CA LYS A 4 -14.77 -19.69 53.01
C LYS A 4 -13.79 -19.55 51.86
N THR A 5 -14.02 -20.37 50.84
CA THR A 5 -13.49 -20.33 49.49
C THR A 5 -13.58 -18.93 48.87
N LEU A 6 -12.47 -18.45 48.32
CA LEU A 6 -12.44 -17.42 47.27
C LEU A 6 -11.41 -17.88 46.21
N LEU A 7 -11.78 -18.94 45.50
CA LEU A 7 -11.26 -19.22 44.17
C LEU A 7 -12.05 -18.33 43.20
N GLY A 8 -11.37 -17.43 42.51
CA GLY A 8 -11.97 -16.83 41.32
C GLY A 8 -11.49 -15.43 41.01
N THR A 9 -11.28 -15.23 39.71
CA THR A 9 -11.24 -13.95 38.98
C THR A 9 -10.06 -13.03 39.25
N ALA A 10 -8.90 -13.35 38.66
CA ALA A 10 -7.94 -12.33 38.23
C ALA A 10 -7.06 -12.83 37.07
N LEU A 11 -7.69 -13.29 35.97
CA LEU A 11 -6.95 -13.65 34.75
C LEU A 11 -7.72 -13.22 33.50
N ALA A 12 -8.10 -11.94 33.41
CA ALA A 12 -8.77 -11.40 32.23
C ALA A 12 -8.54 -9.88 32.11
N ALA A 13 -7.28 -9.46 31.96
CA ALA A 13 -6.99 -8.03 31.69
C ALA A 13 -5.77 -7.78 30.79
N SER A 14 -5.09 -8.81 30.27
CA SER A 14 -3.84 -8.63 29.50
C SER A 14 -3.99 -8.68 27.98
N LEU A 15 -5.20 -8.77 27.41
CA LEU A 15 -5.40 -8.97 25.96
C LEU A 15 -5.70 -7.69 25.16
N LEU A 16 -5.68 -6.49 25.76
CA LEU A 16 -6.14 -5.26 25.09
C LEU A 16 -5.05 -4.32 24.55
N LEU A 17 -3.77 -4.71 24.47
CA LEU A 17 -2.69 -3.74 24.20
C LEU A 17 -1.81 -4.00 22.95
N LEU A 18 -2.21 -4.88 22.02
CA LEU A 18 -1.45 -5.11 20.78
C LEU A 18 -2.04 -4.45 19.52
N ALA A 19 -3.15 -3.70 19.63
CA ALA A 19 -3.73 -2.98 18.49
C ALA A 19 -3.05 -1.61 18.21
N GLY A 20 -1.95 -1.29 18.90
CA GLY A 20 -1.23 -0.03 18.76
C GLY A 20 0.17 -0.23 18.17
N CYS A 21 0.43 0.42 17.04
CA CYS A 21 1.73 0.60 16.38
C CYS A 21 2.20 -0.48 15.38
N ALA A 22 1.29 -1.21 14.74
CA ALA A 22 1.57 -1.55 13.35
C ALA A 22 1.36 -0.25 12.56
N LYS A 23 2.41 0.55 12.36
CA LYS A 23 2.41 1.54 11.28
C LYS A 23 2.00 0.74 10.04
N ASP A 24 0.84 1.04 9.45
CA ASP A 24 0.29 0.28 8.34
C ASP A 24 1.40 0.11 7.30
N MET A 25 1.91 -1.12 7.18
CA MET A 25 3.13 -1.35 6.41
C MET A 25 2.83 -0.99 4.96
N GLY A 26 3.67 -0.17 4.35
CA GLY A 26 3.45 0.31 2.99
C GLY A 26 2.49 1.49 2.86
N GLU A 27 2.10 2.15 3.96
CA GLU A 27 1.33 3.40 3.92
C GLU A 27 2.03 4.50 3.10
N GLU A 28 3.37 4.49 3.05
CA GLU A 28 4.17 5.38 2.22
C GLU A 28 3.89 5.26 0.71
N PHE A 29 3.29 4.16 0.27
CA PHE A 29 2.89 3.96 -1.12
C PHE A 29 1.47 4.45 -1.41
N VAL A 30 0.61 4.53 -0.39
CA VAL A 30 -0.82 4.84 -0.55
C VAL A 30 -0.99 6.28 -0.99
N GLY A 31 -1.81 6.48 -2.02
CA GLY A 31 -2.11 7.80 -2.56
C GLY A 31 -2.06 7.85 -4.07
N LYS A 32 -2.06 9.08 -4.59
CA LYS A 32 -2.01 9.36 -6.03
C LYS A 32 -0.61 9.79 -6.43
N TRP A 33 -0.16 9.26 -7.57
CA TRP A 33 1.18 9.49 -8.10
C TRP A 33 1.09 9.87 -9.58
N VAL A 34 1.80 10.92 -9.98
CA VAL A 34 1.80 11.41 -11.37
C VAL A 34 3.15 11.11 -12.00
N ASN A 35 3.16 10.50 -13.18
CA ASN A 35 4.42 10.20 -13.86
C ASN A 35 5.15 11.50 -14.22
N ALA A 36 6.41 11.63 -13.80
CA ALA A 36 7.20 12.85 -13.94
C ALA A 36 7.44 13.25 -15.41
N LYS A 37 7.50 12.26 -16.32
CA LYS A 37 7.72 12.48 -17.77
C LYS A 37 6.42 12.52 -18.57
N ALA A 38 5.33 12.00 -18.01
CA ALA A 38 4.03 11.91 -18.66
C ALA A 38 2.90 12.27 -17.67
N PRO A 39 2.66 13.57 -17.38
CA PRO A 39 1.76 13.99 -16.30
C PRO A 39 0.31 13.56 -16.43
N LYS A 40 -0.11 13.10 -17.62
CA LYS A 40 -1.44 12.52 -17.87
C LYS A 40 -1.54 11.05 -17.44
N ASN A 41 -0.42 10.40 -17.13
CA ASN A 41 -0.36 9.05 -16.59
C ASN A 41 -0.34 9.14 -15.07
N VAL A 42 -1.40 8.62 -14.44
CA VAL A 42 -1.63 8.73 -13.00
C VAL A 42 -1.82 7.34 -12.42
N LEU A 43 -1.11 7.07 -11.32
CA LEU A 43 -1.32 5.89 -10.50
C LEU A 43 -2.13 6.27 -9.25
N SER A 44 -3.09 5.43 -8.87
CA SER A 44 -3.69 5.42 -7.53
C SER A 44 -3.30 4.12 -6.86
N ILE A 45 -2.72 4.19 -5.66
CA ILE A 45 -2.35 3.02 -4.87
C ILE A 45 -3.19 3.06 -3.59
N GLU A 46 -3.89 1.97 -3.32
CA GLU A 46 -4.80 1.85 -2.18
C GLU A 46 -4.63 0.49 -1.51
N HIS A 47 -4.91 0.43 -0.21
CA HIS A 47 -5.05 -0.82 0.51
C HIS A 47 -6.21 -1.65 -0.06
N ASN A 48 -6.01 -2.96 -0.12
CA ASN A 48 -6.97 -3.94 -0.59
C ASN A 48 -6.86 -5.23 0.25
N GLY A 49 -7.36 -5.16 1.48
CA GLY A 49 -7.15 -6.20 2.50
C GLY A 49 -5.71 -6.21 2.99
N GLU A 50 -5.06 -7.37 2.94
CA GLU A 50 -3.63 -7.54 3.28
C GLU A 50 -2.69 -7.21 2.11
N SER A 51 -3.26 -6.80 0.98
CA SER A 51 -2.56 -6.46 -0.26
C SER A 51 -2.88 -5.04 -0.70
N PHE A 52 -2.35 -4.63 -1.84
CA PHE A 52 -2.62 -3.33 -2.45
C PHE A 52 -3.26 -3.50 -3.82
N ILE A 53 -3.95 -2.47 -4.27
CA ILE A 53 -4.41 -2.34 -5.65
C ILE A 53 -3.80 -1.08 -6.27
N ILE A 54 -3.14 -1.25 -7.41
CA ILE A 54 -2.60 -0.14 -8.21
C ILE A 54 -3.52 0.08 -9.40
N ARG A 55 -4.06 1.29 -9.52
CA ARG A 55 -4.88 1.73 -10.65
C ARG A 55 -4.06 2.65 -11.54
N ASP A 56 -3.65 2.14 -12.69
CA ASP A 56 -2.85 2.85 -13.69
C ASP A 56 -3.78 3.45 -14.75
N THR A 57 -3.98 4.76 -14.68
CA THR A 57 -4.83 5.52 -15.59
C THR A 57 -3.97 6.26 -16.60
N ARG A 58 -4.19 5.99 -17.88
CA ARG A 58 -3.46 6.61 -19.00
C ARG A 58 -4.42 7.09 -20.07
N PRO A 59 -4.07 8.12 -20.86
CA PRO A 59 -4.83 8.47 -22.06
C PRO A 59 -4.93 7.27 -23.02
N GLU A 60 -6.07 7.13 -23.69
CA GLU A 60 -6.20 6.15 -24.77
C GLU A 60 -5.31 6.53 -25.95
N LEU A 61 -4.79 5.52 -26.65
CA LEU A 61 -3.94 5.74 -27.84
C LEU A 61 -4.74 6.29 -29.01
N PHE A 62 -6.04 6.00 -29.05
CA PHE A 62 -6.98 6.43 -30.08
C PHE A 62 -8.20 7.06 -29.39
N GLY A 63 -8.53 8.30 -29.76
CA GLY A 63 -9.65 9.05 -29.19
C GLY A 63 -9.24 9.95 -28.02
N ASN A 64 -10.24 10.51 -27.33
CA ASN A 64 -10.07 11.48 -26.24
C ASN A 64 -10.37 10.87 -24.85
N GLY A 65 -10.40 9.55 -24.75
CA GLY A 65 -10.71 8.83 -23.52
C GLY A 65 -9.50 8.57 -22.62
N VAL A 66 -9.76 7.98 -21.46
CA VAL A 66 -8.75 7.42 -20.56
C VAL A 66 -9.04 5.96 -20.31
N LYS A 67 -7.98 5.17 -20.14
CA LYS A 67 -8.06 3.77 -19.78
C LYS A 67 -7.38 3.54 -18.45
N THR A 68 -8.07 2.86 -17.55
CA THR A 68 -7.53 2.42 -16.26
C THR A 68 -7.31 0.92 -16.27
N LYS A 69 -6.11 0.48 -15.89
CA LYS A 69 -5.79 -0.92 -15.61
C LYS A 69 -5.55 -1.08 -14.11
N ASN A 70 -6.07 -2.16 -13.54
CA ASN A 70 -5.94 -2.45 -12.12
C ASN A 70 -4.99 -3.64 -11.94
N TYR A 71 -4.01 -3.50 -11.05
CA TYR A 71 -3.02 -4.53 -10.76
C TYR A 71 -2.98 -4.82 -9.26
N PRO A 72 -3.16 -6.07 -8.83
CA PRO A 72 -2.89 -6.44 -7.45
C PRO A 72 -1.39 -6.31 -7.18
N ALA A 73 -1.05 -5.82 -6.00
CA ALA A 73 0.32 -5.67 -5.55
C ALA A 73 0.48 -6.20 -4.14
N VAL A 74 1.66 -6.71 -3.83
CA VAL A 74 2.02 -7.20 -2.51
C VAL A 74 3.27 -6.49 -2.02
N LEU A 75 3.28 -6.10 -0.75
CA LEU A 75 4.48 -5.57 -0.13
C LEU A 75 5.47 -6.73 0.12
N ARG A 76 6.69 -6.60 -0.39
CA ARG A 76 7.77 -7.57 -0.25
C ARG A 76 9.01 -6.82 0.20
N GLY A 77 9.30 -6.85 1.50
CA GLY A 77 10.35 -6.00 2.06
C GLY A 77 9.92 -4.53 1.98
N ASP A 78 10.70 -3.72 1.29
CA ASP A 78 10.52 -2.27 1.12
C ASP A 78 9.95 -1.88 -0.25
N VAL A 79 9.44 -2.85 -1.04
CA VAL A 79 8.87 -2.60 -2.37
C VAL A 79 7.46 -3.15 -2.52
N LEU A 80 6.62 -2.44 -3.26
CA LEU A 80 5.37 -2.98 -3.79
C LEU A 80 5.65 -3.75 -5.08
N GLN A 81 5.51 -5.07 -5.00
CA GLN A 81 5.69 -5.97 -6.12
C GLN A 81 4.36 -6.17 -6.85
N VAL A 82 4.36 -5.90 -8.14
CA VAL A 82 3.23 -6.10 -9.06
C VAL A 82 3.61 -7.14 -10.09
N SER A 83 2.79 -8.19 -10.27
CA SER A 83 2.84 -9.00 -11.48
C SER A 83 1.84 -8.46 -12.48
N ASN A 84 2.35 -7.88 -13.57
CA ASN A 84 1.55 -7.64 -14.76
C ASN A 84 1.73 -8.83 -15.71
N GLY A 85 0.85 -9.00 -16.70
CA GLY A 85 0.92 -10.13 -17.64
C GLY A 85 2.20 -10.24 -18.48
N VAL A 86 3.15 -9.31 -18.32
CA VAL A 86 4.45 -9.27 -19.03
C VAL A 86 5.61 -9.62 -18.09
N GLY A 87 5.47 -9.39 -16.78
CA GLY A 87 6.49 -9.67 -15.80
C GLY A 87 6.20 -9.04 -14.44
N THR A 88 7.22 -9.01 -13.60
CA THR A 88 7.16 -8.44 -12.26
C THR A 88 7.79 -7.05 -12.26
N ILE A 89 7.06 -6.06 -11.75
CA ILE A 89 7.54 -4.69 -11.53
C ILE A 89 7.58 -4.44 -10.03
N ASN A 90 8.67 -3.86 -9.55
CA ASN A 90 8.80 -3.40 -8.17
C ASN A 90 8.68 -1.88 -8.15
N TYR A 91 7.82 -1.37 -7.28
CA TYR A 91 7.71 0.03 -6.96
C TYR A 91 8.38 0.28 -5.61
N ALA A 92 9.30 1.23 -5.56
CA ALA A 92 10.03 1.64 -4.36
C ALA A 92 9.82 3.14 -4.11
N ILE A 93 9.85 3.57 -2.85
CA ILE A 93 9.96 4.99 -2.52
C ILE A 93 11.44 5.37 -2.51
N ASP A 94 11.85 6.24 -3.43
CA ASP A 94 13.16 6.88 -3.38
C ASP A 94 13.20 7.80 -2.16
N GLN A 95 13.95 7.38 -1.14
CA GLN A 95 14.07 8.09 0.14
C GLN A 95 14.69 9.49 -0.01
N SER A 96 15.42 9.75 -1.08
CA SER A 96 16.06 11.05 -1.31
C SER A 96 15.08 12.11 -1.86
N THR A 97 14.06 11.67 -2.59
CA THR A 97 13.10 12.56 -3.27
C THR A 97 11.68 12.44 -2.74
N GLY A 98 11.34 11.32 -2.09
CA GLY A 98 9.96 10.96 -1.73
C GLY A 98 9.12 10.54 -2.93
N ASN A 99 9.74 10.29 -4.08
CA ASN A 99 9.04 9.85 -5.28
C ASN A 99 8.89 8.32 -5.30
N LEU A 100 7.90 7.86 -6.06
CA LEU A 100 7.71 6.46 -6.36
C LEU A 100 8.49 6.13 -7.64
N SER A 101 9.34 5.10 -7.57
CA SER A 101 10.20 4.70 -8.69
C SER A 101 10.02 3.23 -9.03
N THR A 102 10.10 2.90 -10.33
CA THR A 102 10.22 1.53 -10.83
C THR A 102 11.60 1.22 -11.40
N GLY A 103 12.58 2.10 -11.20
CA GLY A 103 13.90 2.08 -11.86
C GLY A 103 13.89 2.60 -13.30
N GLU A 104 12.77 2.46 -14.01
CA GLU A 104 12.58 2.99 -15.37
C GLU A 104 11.71 4.27 -15.42
N SER A 105 10.77 4.37 -14.48
CA SER A 105 9.81 5.47 -14.39
C SER A 105 9.80 6.05 -12.99
N GLU A 106 9.59 7.37 -12.92
CA GLU A 106 9.51 8.14 -11.70
C GLU A 106 8.13 8.79 -11.60
N TYR A 107 7.53 8.77 -10.42
CA TYR A 107 6.24 9.37 -10.16
C TYR A 107 6.29 10.26 -8.92
N THR A 108 5.74 11.46 -9.04
CA THR A 108 5.65 12.42 -7.94
C THR A 108 4.33 12.24 -7.18
N PRO A 109 4.33 12.34 -5.85
CA PRO A 109 3.10 12.27 -5.07
C PRO A 109 2.22 13.50 -5.35
N VAL A 110 0.92 13.28 -5.46
CA VAL A 110 -0.08 14.35 -5.52
C VAL A 110 -0.44 14.73 -4.09
N LYS A 111 -0.20 15.99 -3.73
CA LYS A 111 -0.59 16.55 -2.43
C LYS A 111 -2.09 16.81 -2.35
#